data_AF-A0A3L6F1A3-F1
#
_entry.id   AF-A0A3L6F1A3-F1
#
_cell.length_a   1.000
_cell.length_b   1.000
_cell.length_c   1.000
_cell.angle_alpha   90.00
_cell.angle_beta   90.00
_cell.angle_gamma   90.00
#
_symmetry.space_group_name_H-M   'P 1'
#
loop_
_entity.id
_entity.type
_entity.pdbx_description
1 polymer ?
#
loop_
_entity_poly.entity_id
_entity_poly.type
_entity_poly.pdbx_seq_one_letter_code
_entity_poly.pdbx_strand_id
1 'polypeptide(L)'
;MAQVGIQVNTITFNVWIDGYAKSGQMDQASAAYREMQARGLVPDSCTFNIIVARAHKFGLCWDHRLDDAWELLLGAIEQGVPLRVTGFNALIAAYSKEGLHEEASELYRIMNKLGLAPSSSTFNYLIMGLCNQTDFIAFSAYINGLSRLDYVNEAYQAFAEMTSRGIVPNNITYNSIISTVLAKKGEQFIDVPYVVKSMDVSFSGILSFIEAAAIEKLKNNECTPADLCYSLQETIFAMLVEITESAMAHCDSKDVLIVGGVGCNERLQEMMKIMCSERGGRLFATDDRYCIDNGAMIAYTGLLAYAHGMTTPLEESTFTQRFRTDEVHAIWREKEMPVLNNTHSDAIAEVSIDEASMATPIVIDY
;
A
#
# COMPACT_ATOMS: atom_id res chain seq x y z
N MET A 1 -13.81 28.74 -41.17
CA MET A 1 -12.52 29.44 -41.05
C MET A 1 -11.92 29.76 -42.42
N ALA A 2 -11.71 28.78 -43.30
CA ALA A 2 -11.17 29.00 -44.65
C ALA A 2 -12.02 29.95 -45.53
N GLN A 3 -13.36 29.83 -45.48
CA GLN A 3 -14.27 30.74 -46.20
C GLN A 3 -14.24 32.20 -45.70
N VAL A 4 -13.64 32.47 -44.54
CA VAL A 4 -13.55 33.81 -43.92
C VAL A 4 -12.09 34.30 -43.86
N GLY A 5 -11.16 33.61 -44.53
CA GLY A 5 -9.75 34.01 -44.62
C GLY A 5 -8.91 33.80 -43.35
N ILE A 6 -9.43 33.11 -42.34
CA ILE A 6 -8.69 32.85 -41.09
C ILE A 6 -7.73 31.67 -41.32
N GLN A 7 -6.42 31.93 -41.21
CA GLN A 7 -5.40 30.89 -41.25
C GLN A 7 -5.47 30.02 -39.98
N VAL A 8 -5.55 28.71 -40.18
CA VAL A 8 -5.52 27.75 -39.09
C VAL A 8 -4.08 27.58 -38.59
N ASN A 9 -3.93 27.42 -37.29
CA ASN A 9 -2.66 27.28 -36.59
C ASN A 9 -2.67 26.02 -35.70
N THR A 10 -1.55 25.75 -35.02
CA THR A 10 -1.40 24.61 -34.10
C THR A 10 -2.52 24.51 -33.07
N ILE A 11 -2.96 25.65 -32.49
CA ILE A 11 -4.06 25.67 -31.52
C ILE A 11 -5.38 25.20 -32.14
N THR A 12 -5.66 25.62 -33.38
CA THR A 12 -6.87 25.22 -34.10
C THR A 12 -6.91 23.71 -34.33
N PHE A 13 -5.77 23.13 -34.77
CA PHE A 13 -5.65 21.69 -34.94
C PHE A 13 -5.75 20.94 -33.62
N ASN A 14 -5.15 21.44 -32.53
CA ASN A 14 -5.29 20.84 -31.20
C ASN A 14 -6.75 20.75 -30.75
N VAL A 15 -7.54 21.80 -30.98
CA VAL A 15 -8.98 21.80 -30.64
C VAL A 15 -9.75 20.81 -31.52
N TRP A 16 -9.44 20.72 -32.81
CA TRP A 16 -10.08 19.74 -33.69
C TRP A 16 -9.74 18.31 -33.30
N ILE A 17 -8.46 18.01 -33.06
CA ILE A 17 -7.99 16.70 -32.63
C ILE A 17 -8.65 16.30 -31.30
N ASP A 18 -8.69 17.20 -30.31
CA ASP A 18 -9.36 16.92 -29.02
C ASP A 18 -10.88 16.76 -29.17
N GLY A 19 -11.52 17.55 -30.03
CA GLY A 19 -12.95 17.45 -30.32
C GLY A 19 -13.34 16.13 -30.99
N TYR A 20 -12.62 15.73 -32.03
CA TYR A 20 -12.80 14.44 -32.70
C TYR A 20 -12.51 13.27 -31.75
N ALA A 21 -11.40 13.34 -30.99
CA ALA A 21 -11.04 12.31 -30.02
C ALA A 21 -12.05 12.20 -28.87
N LYS A 22 -12.61 13.31 -28.37
CA LYS A 22 -13.69 13.31 -27.36
C LYS A 22 -14.97 12.65 -27.85
N SER A 23 -15.22 12.73 -29.16
CA SER A 23 -16.42 12.18 -29.81
C SER A 23 -16.21 10.74 -30.31
N GLY A 24 -15.04 10.13 -30.04
CA GLY A 24 -14.69 8.78 -30.50
C GLY A 24 -14.34 8.66 -31.99
N GLN A 25 -14.25 9.78 -32.71
CA GLN A 25 -14.01 9.83 -34.15
C GLN A 25 -12.51 9.83 -34.46
N MET A 26 -11.82 8.72 -34.15
CA MET A 26 -10.36 8.64 -34.24
C MET A 26 -9.84 8.79 -35.68
N ASP A 27 -10.54 8.29 -36.70
CA ASP A 27 -10.16 8.47 -38.11
C ASP A 27 -10.11 9.95 -38.50
N GLN A 28 -10.99 10.78 -37.93
CA GLN A 28 -10.99 12.21 -38.18
C GLN A 28 -9.90 12.92 -37.38
N ALA A 29 -9.60 12.44 -36.17
CA ALA A 29 -8.47 12.93 -35.40
C ALA A 29 -7.13 12.65 -36.11
N SER A 30 -6.95 11.48 -36.76
CA SER A 30 -5.71 11.17 -37.53
C SER A 30 -5.62 12.04 -38.77
N ALA A 31 -6.73 12.19 -39.50
CA ALA A 31 -6.77 13.05 -40.68
C ALA A 31 -6.36 14.48 -40.34
N ALA A 32 -6.90 15.04 -39.23
CA ALA A 32 -6.54 16.35 -38.74
C ALA A 32 -5.05 16.47 -38.35
N TYR A 33 -4.49 15.44 -37.71
CA TYR A 33 -3.07 15.42 -37.36
C TYR A 33 -2.15 15.33 -38.59
N ARG A 34 -2.45 14.45 -39.55
CA ARG A 34 -1.68 14.37 -40.81
C ARG A 34 -1.77 15.66 -41.61
N GLU A 35 -2.93 16.31 -41.61
CA GLU A 35 -3.14 17.60 -42.25
C GLU A 35 -2.31 18.71 -41.58
N MET A 36 -2.22 18.70 -40.25
CA MET A 36 -1.34 19.61 -39.49
C MET A 36 0.12 19.45 -39.93
N GLN A 37 0.61 18.21 -40.02
CA GLN A 37 1.97 17.91 -40.47
C GLN A 37 2.20 18.31 -41.94
N ALA A 38 1.24 18.00 -42.83
CA ALA A 38 1.33 18.35 -44.26
C ALA A 38 1.38 19.86 -44.50
N ARG A 39 0.83 20.66 -43.57
CA ARG A 39 0.89 22.13 -43.58
C ARG A 39 2.16 22.69 -42.94
N GLY A 40 3.09 21.84 -42.50
CA GLY A 40 4.33 22.25 -41.85
C GLY A 40 4.11 22.84 -40.45
N LEU A 41 2.95 22.63 -39.83
CA LEU A 41 2.71 23.06 -38.46
C LEU A 41 3.32 22.05 -37.50
N VAL A 42 4.18 22.52 -36.60
CA VAL A 42 4.89 21.67 -35.63
C VAL A 42 3.96 21.30 -34.48
N PRO A 43 3.76 20.00 -34.19
CA PRO A 43 3.05 19.52 -33.00
C PRO A 43 3.66 20.08 -31.72
N ASP A 44 2.80 20.50 -30.78
CA ASP A 44 3.25 21.00 -29.49
C ASP A 44 2.90 20.03 -28.36
N SER A 45 3.33 20.37 -27.14
CA SER A 45 3.04 19.55 -25.95
C SER A 45 1.54 19.29 -25.72
N CYS A 46 0.65 20.17 -26.19
CA CYS A 46 -0.80 19.96 -26.12
C CYS A 46 -1.25 18.92 -27.14
N THR A 47 -0.74 18.95 -28.38
CA THR A 47 -1.01 17.94 -29.41
C THR A 47 -0.69 16.53 -28.88
N PHE A 48 0.50 16.35 -28.28
CA PHE A 48 0.92 15.08 -27.72
C PHE A 48 0.06 14.63 -26.54
N ASN A 49 -0.22 15.53 -25.58
CA ASN A 49 -1.07 15.18 -24.44
C ASN A 49 -2.49 14.78 -24.87
N ILE A 50 -3.06 15.44 -25.87
CA ILE A 50 -4.39 15.11 -26.40
C ILE A 50 -4.38 13.71 -27.04
N ILE A 51 -3.39 13.40 -27.87
CA ILE A 51 -3.30 12.10 -28.56
C ILE A 51 -3.08 10.97 -27.54
N VAL A 52 -2.14 11.16 -26.61
CA VAL A 52 -1.73 10.14 -25.65
C VAL A 52 -2.76 9.91 -24.55
N ALA A 53 -3.38 10.96 -23.98
CA ALA A 53 -4.42 10.81 -22.95
C ALA A 53 -5.66 10.04 -23.45
N ARG A 54 -5.88 10.00 -24.77
CA ARG A 54 -7.04 9.37 -25.39
C ARG A 54 -6.78 7.94 -25.83
N ALA A 55 -5.53 7.60 -26.16
CA ALA A 55 -5.09 6.21 -26.31
C ALA A 55 -5.40 5.40 -25.03
N HIS A 56 -5.20 5.99 -23.86
CA HIS A 56 -5.57 5.38 -22.57
C HIS A 56 -7.08 5.18 -22.37
N LYS A 57 -7.90 6.22 -22.60
CA LYS A 57 -9.35 6.20 -22.26
C LYS A 57 -10.20 5.31 -23.15
N PHE A 58 -9.84 5.17 -24.43
CA PHE A 58 -10.64 4.43 -25.41
C PHE A 58 -10.01 3.12 -25.88
N GLY A 59 -8.86 2.70 -25.32
CA GLY A 59 -8.16 1.46 -25.71
C GLY A 59 -7.70 1.45 -27.18
N LEU A 60 -7.73 2.61 -27.82
CA LEU A 60 -7.48 2.82 -29.23
C LEU A 60 -6.30 3.76 -29.32
N CYS A 61 -5.10 3.19 -29.16
CA CYS A 61 -4.02 3.66 -30.00
C CYS A 61 -4.42 3.32 -31.45
N TRP A 62 -4.20 4.25 -32.37
CA TRP A 62 -4.48 4.13 -33.81
C TRP A 62 -4.45 2.65 -34.27
N ASP A 63 -5.59 2.08 -34.70
CA ASP A 63 -5.71 0.69 -35.16
C ASP A 63 -5.21 -0.44 -34.20
N HIS A 64 -5.26 -0.27 -32.87
CA HIS A 64 -4.63 -1.17 -31.89
C HIS A 64 -3.08 -1.22 -31.97
N ARG A 65 -2.44 -0.21 -32.57
CA ARG A 65 -1.00 -0.17 -32.78
C ARG A 65 -0.36 0.73 -31.73
N LEU A 66 -0.11 0.19 -30.54
CA LEU A 66 0.70 0.89 -29.52
C LEU A 66 2.05 1.36 -30.08
N ASP A 67 2.58 0.63 -31.07
CA ASP A 67 3.76 0.97 -31.86
C ASP A 67 3.72 2.40 -32.45
N ASP A 68 2.57 2.84 -32.97
CA ASP A 68 2.46 4.17 -33.57
C ASP A 68 2.57 5.28 -32.51
N ALA A 69 2.05 5.04 -31.29
CA ALA A 69 2.24 5.99 -30.17
C ALA A 69 3.66 5.99 -29.62
N TRP A 70 4.36 4.84 -29.67
CA TRP A 70 5.78 4.76 -29.35
C TRP A 70 6.62 5.60 -30.30
N GLU A 71 6.42 5.42 -31.61
CA GLU A 71 7.13 6.17 -32.63
C GLU A 71 6.87 7.68 -32.51
N LEU A 72 5.63 8.07 -32.24
CA LEU A 72 5.28 9.47 -31.97
C LEU A 72 6.00 10.03 -30.75
N LEU A 73 6.10 9.27 -29.66
CA LEU A 73 6.83 9.69 -28.46
C LEU A 73 8.33 9.86 -28.76
N LEU A 74 8.96 8.89 -29.43
CA LEU A 74 10.36 8.97 -29.82
C LEU A 74 10.62 10.17 -30.73
N GLY A 75 9.77 10.39 -31.74
CA GLY A 75 9.86 11.56 -32.61
C GLY A 75 9.72 12.88 -31.85
N ALA A 76 8.88 12.94 -30.82
CA ALA A 76 8.75 14.11 -29.94
C ALA A 76 10.03 14.38 -29.15
N ILE A 77 10.66 13.31 -28.63
CA ILE A 77 11.92 13.39 -27.89
C ILE A 77 13.04 13.88 -28.81
N GLU A 78 13.16 13.33 -30.02
CA GLU A 78 14.17 13.74 -31.02
C GLU A 78 14.01 15.20 -31.45
N GLN A 79 12.76 15.66 -31.57
CA GLN A 79 12.45 17.06 -31.91
C GLN A 79 12.57 18.02 -30.72
N GLY A 80 12.89 17.52 -29.52
CA GLY A 80 13.05 18.33 -28.32
C GLY A 80 11.75 18.91 -27.78
N VAL A 81 10.60 18.29 -28.08
CA VAL A 81 9.30 18.75 -27.59
C VAL A 81 9.22 18.49 -26.08
N PRO A 82 8.86 19.49 -25.24
CA PRO A 82 8.75 19.30 -23.81
C PRO A 82 7.57 18.38 -23.48
N LEU A 83 7.88 17.13 -23.11
CA LEU A 83 6.92 16.11 -22.69
C LEU A 83 6.58 16.26 -21.20
N ARG A 84 5.35 15.89 -20.84
CA ARG A 84 4.85 15.91 -19.45
C ARG A 84 4.70 14.51 -18.89
N VAL A 85 4.79 14.40 -17.56
CA VAL A 85 4.53 13.16 -16.79
C VAL A 85 3.19 12.52 -17.17
N THR A 86 2.15 13.34 -17.43
CA THR A 86 0.82 12.88 -17.82
C THR A 86 0.80 12.08 -19.13
N GLY A 87 1.64 12.45 -20.10
CA GLY A 87 1.77 11.72 -21.36
C GLY A 87 2.40 10.34 -21.14
N PHE A 88 3.53 10.30 -20.42
CA PHE A 88 4.18 9.03 -20.07
C PHE A 88 3.25 8.09 -19.30
N ASN A 89 2.53 8.61 -18.31
CA ASN A 89 1.58 7.81 -17.53
C ASN A 89 0.49 7.16 -18.38
N ALA A 90 -0.05 7.87 -19.36
CA ALA A 90 -1.09 7.33 -20.22
C ALA A 90 -0.57 6.23 -21.15
N LEU A 91 0.68 6.33 -21.64
CA LEU A 91 1.30 5.23 -22.38
C LEU A 91 1.61 4.04 -21.47
N ILE A 92 2.25 4.28 -20.31
CA ILE A 92 2.55 3.24 -19.33
C ILE A 92 1.27 2.49 -18.94
N ALA A 93 0.16 3.20 -18.72
CA ALA A 93 -1.13 2.61 -18.45
C ALA A 93 -1.67 1.77 -19.62
N ALA A 94 -1.56 2.27 -20.86
CA ALA A 94 -2.02 1.57 -22.06
C ALA A 94 -1.21 0.29 -22.32
N TYR A 95 0.12 0.37 -22.30
CA TYR A 95 1.01 -0.78 -22.42
C TYR A 95 0.79 -1.81 -21.30
N SER A 96 0.62 -1.32 -20.06
CA SER A 96 0.32 -2.17 -18.91
C SER A 96 -0.99 -2.92 -19.09
N LYS A 97 -2.04 -2.27 -19.61
CA LYS A 97 -3.36 -2.88 -19.86
C LYS A 97 -3.31 -3.99 -20.92
N GLU A 98 -2.52 -3.80 -21.97
CA GLU A 98 -2.35 -4.79 -23.06
C GLU A 98 -1.35 -5.92 -22.70
N GLY A 99 -0.74 -5.90 -21.51
CA GLY A 99 0.20 -6.95 -21.10
C GLY A 99 1.64 -6.74 -21.59
N LEU A 100 1.94 -5.57 -22.17
CA LEU A 100 3.25 -5.22 -22.75
C LEU A 100 4.14 -4.54 -21.69
N HIS A 101 4.67 -5.35 -20.78
CA HIS A 101 5.35 -4.87 -19.56
C HIS A 101 6.76 -4.37 -19.78
N GLU A 102 7.49 -4.95 -20.75
CA GLU A 102 8.84 -4.52 -21.07
C GLU A 102 8.82 -3.11 -21.64
N GLU A 103 7.84 -2.82 -22.50
CA GLU A 103 7.58 -1.52 -23.10
C GLU A 103 7.14 -0.51 -22.05
N ALA A 104 6.23 -0.88 -21.13
CA ALA A 104 5.84 -0.03 -20.01
C ALA A 104 7.04 0.32 -19.10
N SER A 105 7.91 -0.66 -18.83
CA SER A 105 9.12 -0.48 -18.02
C SER A 105 10.18 0.37 -18.73
N GLU A 106 10.30 0.23 -20.05
CA GLU A 106 11.21 1.04 -20.85
C GLU A 106 10.75 2.49 -20.91
N LEU A 107 9.44 2.76 -21.01
CA LEU A 107 8.88 4.11 -20.88
C LEU A 107 9.22 4.75 -19.54
N TYR A 108 9.15 3.98 -18.44
CA TYR A 108 9.57 4.45 -17.12
C TYR A 108 11.07 4.79 -17.08
N ARG A 109 11.93 3.98 -17.70
CA ARG A 109 13.38 4.28 -17.79
C ARG A 109 13.65 5.53 -18.63
N ILE A 110 12.96 5.70 -19.75
CA ILE A 110 13.07 6.89 -20.60
C ILE A 110 12.61 8.13 -19.82
N MET A 111 11.48 8.05 -19.12
CA MET A 111 10.97 9.12 -18.27
C MET A 111 12.02 9.59 -17.24
N ASN A 112 12.67 8.66 -16.55
CA ASN A 112 13.74 8.97 -15.60
C ASN A 112 14.98 9.57 -16.27
N LYS A 113 15.40 9.06 -17.43
CA LYS A 113 16.53 9.62 -18.20
C LYS A 113 16.28 11.05 -18.65
N LEU A 114 15.02 11.41 -18.91
CA LEU A 114 14.60 12.77 -19.23
C LEU A 114 14.47 13.68 -17.99
N GLY A 115 14.74 13.17 -16.78
CA GLY A 115 14.64 13.92 -15.54
C GLY A 115 13.19 14.20 -15.10
N LEU A 116 12.21 13.49 -15.65
CA LEU A 116 10.81 13.61 -15.25
C LEU A 116 10.56 12.74 -14.03
N ALA A 117 10.15 13.34 -12.91
CA ALA A 117 9.85 12.61 -11.68
C ALA A 117 8.59 11.73 -11.85
N PRO A 118 8.67 10.40 -11.65
CA PRO A 118 7.51 9.52 -11.61
C PRO A 118 6.48 9.97 -10.58
N SER A 119 5.20 9.81 -10.93
CA SER A 119 4.07 10.10 -10.05
C SER A 119 3.51 8.83 -9.44
N SER A 120 2.65 8.94 -8.41
CA SER A 120 1.93 7.80 -7.84
C SER A 120 1.17 7.01 -8.91
N SER A 121 0.55 7.70 -9.89
CA SER A 121 -0.12 7.04 -11.02
C SER A 121 0.84 6.21 -11.87
N THR A 122 2.09 6.66 -12.06
CA THR A 122 3.12 5.92 -12.80
C THR A 122 3.36 4.56 -12.17
N PHE A 123 3.56 4.53 -10.85
CA PHE A 123 3.79 3.29 -10.11
C PHE A 123 2.53 2.41 -10.08
N ASN A 124 1.34 2.99 -9.91
CA ASN A 124 0.09 2.24 -9.96
C ASN A 124 -0.07 1.50 -11.29
N TYR A 125 0.21 2.16 -12.42
CA TYR A 125 0.10 1.54 -13.73
C TYR A 125 1.15 0.45 -13.96
N LEU A 126 2.40 0.68 -13.55
CA LEU A 126 3.46 -0.33 -13.66
C LEU A 126 3.14 -1.57 -12.82
N ILE A 127 2.68 -1.37 -11.58
CA ILE A 127 2.30 -2.47 -10.69
C ILE A 127 1.09 -3.22 -11.27
N MET A 128 0.06 -2.51 -11.73
CA MET A 128 -1.10 -3.11 -12.42
C MET A 128 -0.69 -3.87 -13.69
N GLY A 129 0.28 -3.36 -14.44
CA GLY A 129 0.90 -4.08 -15.56
C GLY A 129 1.52 -5.38 -15.07
N LEU A 130 2.40 -5.34 -14.08
CA LEU A 130 3.01 -6.55 -13.51
C LEU A 130 1.96 -7.56 -13.01
N CYS A 131 0.81 -7.10 -12.52
CA CYS A 131 -0.35 -7.93 -12.17
C CYS A 131 -1.04 -8.61 -13.38
N ASN A 132 -0.77 -8.22 -14.63
CA ASN A 132 -1.19 -8.99 -15.82
C ASN A 132 -0.33 -10.23 -16.07
N GLN A 133 0.86 -10.33 -15.48
CA GLN A 133 1.47 -11.63 -15.25
C GLN A 133 0.76 -12.29 -14.08
N THR A 134 0.64 -13.61 -14.10
CA THR A 134 0.06 -14.44 -13.03
C THR A 134 0.93 -14.41 -11.77
N ASP A 135 1.11 -13.23 -11.17
CA ASP A 135 1.83 -13.03 -9.93
C ASP A 135 0.88 -12.50 -8.86
N PHE A 136 0.45 -13.42 -7.99
CA PHE A 136 -0.37 -13.12 -6.82
C PHE A 136 0.34 -12.14 -5.86
N ILE A 137 1.68 -12.07 -5.88
CA ILE A 137 2.47 -11.18 -5.03
C ILE A 137 2.26 -9.72 -5.46
N ALA A 138 2.28 -9.45 -6.77
CA ALA A 138 2.06 -8.11 -7.31
C ALA A 138 0.67 -7.57 -6.97
N PHE A 139 -0.39 -8.39 -7.15
CA PHE A 139 -1.75 -8.01 -6.76
C PHE A 139 -1.88 -7.76 -5.27
N SER A 140 -1.29 -8.64 -4.44
CA SER A 140 -1.35 -8.50 -2.99
C SER A 140 -0.64 -7.23 -2.52
N ALA A 141 0.54 -6.93 -3.07
CA ALA A 141 1.28 -5.71 -2.77
C ALA A 141 0.54 -4.45 -3.25
N TYR A 142 -0.07 -4.50 -4.44
CA TYR A 142 -0.86 -3.39 -4.98
C TYR A 142 -2.08 -3.08 -4.13
N ILE A 143 -2.87 -4.10 -3.81
CA ILE A 143 -4.07 -3.96 -2.98
C ILE A 143 -3.67 -3.47 -1.59
N ASN A 144 -2.62 -4.02 -0.99
CA ASN A 144 -2.13 -3.55 0.31
C ASN A 144 -1.69 -2.08 0.28
N GLY A 145 -0.95 -1.68 -0.77
CA GLY A 145 -0.51 -0.29 -0.96
C GLY A 145 -1.67 0.67 -1.14
N LEU A 146 -2.66 0.32 -1.98
CA LEU A 146 -3.87 1.12 -2.18
C LEU A 146 -4.69 1.23 -0.89
N SER A 147 -4.81 0.14 -0.13
CA SER A 147 -5.48 0.14 1.17
C SER A 147 -4.80 1.08 2.18
N ARG A 148 -3.46 1.05 2.27
CA ARG A 148 -2.71 1.95 3.17
C ARG A 148 -2.84 3.42 2.81
N LEU A 149 -3.06 3.73 1.54
CA LEU A 149 -3.28 5.09 1.05
C LEU A 149 -4.76 5.50 1.01
N ASP A 150 -5.65 4.67 1.56
CA ASP A 150 -7.10 4.88 1.62
C ASP A 150 -7.78 5.02 0.23
N TYR A 151 -7.16 4.48 -0.82
CA TYR A 151 -7.74 4.35 -2.16
C TYR A 151 -8.68 3.13 -2.22
N VAL A 152 -9.78 3.24 -1.48
CA VAL A 152 -10.74 2.16 -1.20
C VAL A 152 -11.37 1.58 -2.48
N ASN A 153 -11.73 2.43 -3.44
CA ASN A 153 -12.44 1.99 -4.65
C ASN A 153 -11.49 1.24 -5.60
N GLU A 154 -10.27 1.77 -5.76
CA GLU A 154 -9.21 1.19 -6.58
C GLU A 154 -8.76 -0.16 -5.99
N ALA A 155 -8.62 -0.26 -4.66
CA ALA A 155 -8.27 -1.51 -3.99
C ALA A 155 -9.33 -2.59 -4.24
N TYR A 156 -10.61 -2.22 -4.17
CA TYR A 156 -11.71 -3.13 -4.46
C TYR A 156 -11.76 -3.56 -5.93
N GLN A 157 -11.51 -2.63 -6.86
CA GLN A 157 -11.43 -2.96 -8.30
C GLN A 157 -10.29 -3.93 -8.58
N ALA A 158 -9.10 -3.69 -8.01
CA ALA A 158 -7.95 -4.58 -8.14
C ALA A 158 -8.22 -5.98 -7.55
N PHE A 159 -8.93 -6.06 -6.42
CA PHE A 159 -9.36 -7.32 -5.83
C PHE A 159 -10.37 -8.08 -6.72
N ALA A 160 -11.37 -7.37 -7.27
CA ALA A 160 -12.35 -7.96 -8.17
C ALA A 160 -11.68 -8.51 -9.43
N GLU A 161 -10.70 -7.77 -9.97
CA GLU A 161 -9.91 -8.17 -11.11
C GLU A 161 -9.05 -9.42 -10.82
N MET A 162 -8.33 -9.44 -9.69
CA MET A 162 -7.57 -10.60 -9.21
C MET A 162 -8.45 -11.85 -9.18
N THR A 163 -9.66 -11.72 -8.63
CA THR A 163 -10.62 -12.82 -8.51
C THR A 163 -11.18 -13.26 -9.86
N SER A 164 -11.51 -12.32 -10.76
CA SER A 164 -12.03 -12.63 -12.10
C SER A 164 -11.01 -13.37 -12.99
N ARG A 165 -9.72 -13.22 -12.69
CA ARG A 165 -8.60 -13.88 -13.37
C ARG A 165 -8.29 -15.26 -12.78
N GLY A 166 -9.03 -15.70 -11.77
CA GLY A 166 -8.82 -16.97 -11.08
C GLY A 166 -7.59 -16.97 -10.16
N ILE A 167 -7.02 -15.80 -9.85
CA ILE A 167 -5.91 -15.70 -8.91
C ILE A 167 -6.51 -15.71 -7.50
N VAL A 168 -6.14 -16.71 -6.71
CA VAL A 168 -6.67 -16.87 -5.35
C VAL A 168 -6.04 -15.82 -4.43
N PRO A 169 -6.84 -14.94 -3.79
CA PRO A 169 -6.33 -13.98 -2.83
C PRO A 169 -5.68 -14.67 -1.62
N ASN A 170 -4.59 -14.10 -1.12
CA ASN A 170 -3.95 -14.56 0.11
C ASN A 170 -4.48 -13.79 1.34
N ASN A 171 -3.97 -14.15 2.51
CA ASN A 171 -4.29 -13.50 3.77
C ASN A 171 -4.01 -11.99 3.77
N ILE A 172 -2.93 -11.52 3.13
CA ILE A 172 -2.61 -10.09 3.05
C ILE A 172 -3.71 -9.34 2.28
N THR A 173 -4.15 -9.90 1.15
CA THR A 173 -5.21 -9.32 0.32
C THR A 173 -6.55 -9.29 1.07
N TYR A 174 -6.97 -10.41 1.66
CA TYR A 174 -8.21 -10.46 2.45
C TYR A 174 -8.18 -9.48 3.62
N ASN A 175 -7.08 -9.44 4.38
CA ASN A 175 -6.93 -8.51 5.49
C ASN A 175 -7.04 -7.05 5.03
N SER A 176 -6.43 -6.69 3.90
CA SER A 176 -6.46 -5.33 3.35
C SER A 176 -7.87 -4.92 2.92
N ILE A 177 -8.60 -5.81 2.26
CA ILE A 177 -9.98 -5.55 1.82
C ILE A 177 -10.96 -5.51 3.01
N ILE A 178 -10.87 -6.45 3.95
CA ILE A 178 -11.74 -6.48 5.13
C ILE A 178 -11.54 -5.22 5.97
N SER A 179 -10.31 -4.94 6.39
CA SER A 179 -10.01 -3.84 7.33
C SER A 179 -10.23 -2.45 6.73
N THR A 180 -9.87 -2.25 5.46
CA THR A 180 -9.84 -0.90 4.88
C THR A 180 -11.08 -0.60 4.05
N VAL A 181 -11.60 -1.59 3.31
CA VAL A 181 -12.66 -1.35 2.32
C VAL A 181 -14.05 -1.66 2.87
N LEU A 182 -14.20 -2.80 3.56
CA LEU A 182 -15.51 -3.32 3.94
C LEU A 182 -15.90 -2.95 5.36
N ALA A 183 -15.02 -3.13 6.35
CA ALA A 183 -15.35 -2.85 7.75
C ALA A 183 -15.64 -1.37 8.01
N LYS A 184 -14.94 -0.44 7.34
CA LYS A 184 -15.24 1.00 7.40
C LYS A 184 -16.64 1.37 6.87
N LYS A 185 -17.25 0.50 6.06
CA LYS A 185 -18.58 0.71 5.46
C LYS A 185 -19.69 -0.02 6.22
N GLY A 186 -19.37 -0.83 7.23
CA GLY A 186 -20.38 -1.50 8.04
C GLY A 186 -21.11 -0.48 8.91
N GLU A 187 -22.43 -0.58 8.94
CA GLU A 187 -23.29 0.30 9.75
C GLU A 187 -23.96 -0.50 10.89
N GLN A 188 -24.10 -1.82 10.74
CA GLN A 188 -24.75 -2.68 11.71
C GLN A 188 -23.78 -3.70 12.31
N PHE A 189 -23.89 -3.86 13.63
CA PHE A 189 -23.19 -4.91 14.36
C PHE A 189 -24.04 -6.19 14.38
N ILE A 190 -23.43 -7.31 14.01
CA ILE A 190 -24.01 -8.64 13.95
C ILE A 190 -23.30 -9.48 15.00
N ASP A 191 -24.06 -10.15 15.86
CA ASP A 191 -23.46 -11.04 16.85
C ASP A 191 -22.72 -12.20 16.19
N VAL A 192 -21.39 -12.15 16.28
CA VAL A 192 -20.46 -13.21 15.88
C VAL A 192 -20.02 -13.98 17.14
N PRO A 193 -19.81 -15.30 17.07
CA PRO A 193 -19.37 -16.07 18.23
C PRO A 193 -18.12 -15.51 18.91
N TYR A 194 -18.25 -15.27 20.21
CA TYR A 194 -17.21 -14.71 21.07
C TYR A 194 -16.76 -15.76 22.07
N VAL A 195 -15.57 -16.34 21.87
CA VAL A 195 -15.06 -17.44 22.71
C VAL A 195 -13.68 -17.09 23.25
N VAL A 196 -13.67 -16.53 24.46
CA VAL A 196 -12.46 -16.22 25.23
C VAL A 196 -12.51 -16.99 26.55
N LYS A 197 -11.38 -17.55 26.95
CA LYS A 197 -11.23 -18.20 28.25
C LYS A 197 -9.87 -17.86 28.84
N SER A 198 -9.85 -16.98 29.85
CA SER A 198 -8.61 -16.49 30.46
C SER A 198 -7.73 -15.81 29.40
N MET A 199 -6.53 -16.32 29.15
CA MET A 199 -5.59 -15.80 28.15
C MET A 199 -5.70 -16.49 26.78
N ASP A 200 -6.67 -17.40 26.61
CA ASP A 200 -6.88 -18.14 25.36
C ASP A 200 -8.11 -17.64 24.58
N VAL A 201 -7.98 -17.63 23.25
CA VAL A 201 -9.07 -17.34 22.30
C VAL A 201 -9.36 -18.56 21.42
N SER A 202 -10.63 -18.74 21.04
CA SER A 202 -11.01 -19.73 20.02
C SER A 202 -11.80 -19.08 18.89
N PHE A 203 -11.31 -19.27 17.66
CA PHE A 203 -11.96 -18.78 16.45
C PHE A 203 -12.82 -19.85 15.76
N SER A 204 -12.91 -21.07 16.29
CA SER A 204 -13.62 -22.18 15.63
C SER A 204 -15.11 -21.91 15.48
N GLY A 205 -15.73 -21.28 16.48
CA GLY A 205 -17.15 -20.91 16.45
C GLY A 205 -17.46 -19.89 15.36
N ILE A 206 -16.52 -18.98 15.09
CA ILE A 206 -16.67 -17.94 14.06
C ILE A 206 -16.78 -18.59 12.67
N LEU A 207 -15.91 -19.55 12.36
CA LEU A 207 -15.95 -20.26 11.09
C LEU A 207 -17.29 -20.95 10.88
N SER A 208 -17.76 -21.71 11.88
CA SER A 208 -19.06 -22.40 11.81
C SER A 208 -20.24 -21.43 11.66
N PHE A 209 -20.18 -20.26 12.31
CA PHE A 209 -21.20 -19.23 12.15
C PHE A 209 -21.22 -18.65 10.73
N ILE A 210 -20.04 -18.39 10.16
CA ILE A 210 -19.93 -17.86 8.80
C ILE A 210 -20.51 -18.86 7.80
N GLU A 211 -20.16 -20.15 7.93
CA GLU A 211 -20.62 -21.21 7.02
C GLU A 211 -22.12 -21.51 7.14
N ALA A 212 -22.69 -21.44 8.34
CA ALA A 212 -24.09 -21.83 8.59
C ALA A 212 -25.08 -20.66 8.55
N ALA A 213 -24.76 -19.54 9.19
CA ALA A 213 -25.73 -18.46 9.43
C ALA A 213 -25.45 -17.22 8.58
N ALA A 214 -24.18 -16.81 8.44
CA ALA A 214 -23.86 -15.57 7.71
C ALA A 214 -24.24 -15.66 6.21
N ILE A 215 -24.04 -16.83 5.58
CA ILE A 215 -24.43 -17.05 4.17
C ILE A 215 -25.94 -16.92 3.99
N GLU A 216 -26.76 -17.42 4.91
CA GLU A 216 -28.22 -17.29 4.84
C GLU A 216 -28.66 -15.84 5.07
N LYS A 217 -28.06 -15.16 6.06
CA LYS A 217 -28.33 -13.75 6.35
C LYS A 217 -28.00 -12.83 5.17
N LEU A 218 -26.90 -13.11 4.45
CA LEU A 218 -26.56 -12.41 3.21
C LEU A 218 -27.60 -12.64 2.11
N LYS A 219 -28.07 -13.89 1.93
CA LYS A 219 -29.09 -14.22 0.93
C LYS A 219 -30.43 -13.55 1.22
N ASN A 220 -30.79 -13.41 2.50
CA ASN A 220 -32.02 -12.78 2.93
C ASN A 220 -31.96 -11.24 2.98
N ASN A 221 -30.81 -10.63 2.61
CA ASN A 221 -30.53 -9.20 2.79
C ASN A 221 -30.72 -8.72 4.24
N GLU A 222 -30.51 -9.59 5.23
CA GLU A 222 -30.52 -9.23 6.65
C GLU A 222 -29.24 -8.50 7.06
N CYS A 223 -28.17 -8.65 6.30
CA CYS A 223 -26.90 -7.96 6.50
C CYS A 223 -26.18 -7.76 5.17
N THR A 224 -25.24 -6.80 5.15
CA THR A 224 -24.31 -6.64 4.03
C THR A 224 -22.96 -7.33 4.31
N PRO A 225 -22.15 -7.62 3.27
CA PRO A 225 -20.77 -8.06 3.48
C PRO A 225 -19.93 -7.09 4.30
N ALA A 226 -20.23 -5.78 4.21
CA ALA A 226 -19.57 -4.75 5.00
C ALA A 226 -19.90 -4.87 6.49
N ASP A 227 -21.18 -5.08 6.84
CA ASP A 227 -21.62 -5.28 8.23
C ASP A 227 -20.99 -6.53 8.85
N LEU A 228 -20.89 -7.63 8.09
CA LEU A 228 -20.22 -8.84 8.55
C LEU A 228 -18.71 -8.63 8.76
N CYS A 229 -18.03 -7.92 7.85
CA CYS A 229 -16.61 -7.61 7.99
C CYS A 229 -16.35 -6.71 9.20
N TYR A 230 -17.19 -5.68 9.38
CA TYR A 230 -17.16 -4.79 10.53
C TYR A 230 -17.34 -5.57 11.84
N SER A 231 -18.39 -6.38 11.92
CA SER A 231 -18.71 -7.16 13.12
C SER A 231 -17.60 -8.17 13.44
N LEU A 232 -17.10 -8.88 12.44
CA LEU A 232 -15.98 -9.81 12.59
C LEU A 232 -14.73 -9.11 13.14
N GLN A 233 -14.38 -7.95 12.58
CA GLN A 233 -13.23 -7.17 13.03
C GLN A 233 -13.39 -6.72 14.48
N GLU A 234 -14.52 -6.11 14.83
CA GLU A 234 -14.78 -5.64 16.19
C GLU A 234 -14.82 -6.78 17.21
N THR A 235 -15.45 -7.93 16.87
CA THR A 235 -15.47 -9.12 17.73
C THR A 235 -14.06 -9.63 17.99
N ILE A 236 -13.24 -9.82 16.94
CA ILE A 236 -11.86 -10.31 17.12
C ILE A 236 -11.03 -9.32 17.93
N PHE A 237 -11.16 -8.02 17.67
CA PHE A 237 -10.40 -7.01 18.41
C PHE A 237 -10.79 -6.95 19.88
N ALA A 238 -12.08 -7.06 20.19
CA ALA A 238 -12.55 -7.18 21.56
C ALA A 238 -11.97 -8.42 22.26
N MET A 239 -11.95 -9.58 21.57
CA MET A 239 -11.33 -10.79 22.10
C MET A 239 -9.83 -10.59 22.39
N LEU A 240 -9.10 -9.93 21.48
CA LEU A 240 -7.68 -9.61 21.67
C LEU A 240 -7.44 -8.64 22.83
N VAL A 241 -8.33 -7.65 23.01
CA VAL A 241 -8.28 -6.71 24.13
C VAL A 241 -8.51 -7.44 25.45
N GLU A 242 -9.49 -8.34 25.54
CA GLU A 242 -9.80 -9.11 26.75
C GLU A 242 -8.66 -10.03 27.19
N ILE A 243 -8.03 -10.76 26.26
CA ILE A 243 -6.87 -11.59 26.61
C ILE A 243 -5.68 -10.75 27.05
N THR A 244 -5.47 -9.59 26.41
CA THR A 244 -4.40 -8.66 26.76
C THR A 244 -4.65 -8.12 28.16
N GLU A 245 -5.89 -7.73 28.46
CA GLU A 245 -6.31 -7.26 29.76
C GLU A 245 -6.12 -8.33 30.86
N SER A 246 -6.44 -9.59 30.54
CA SER A 246 -6.25 -10.74 31.42
C SER A 246 -4.77 -11.00 31.69
N ALA A 247 -3.92 -10.91 30.66
CA ALA A 247 -2.47 -11.05 30.78
C ALA A 247 -1.86 -9.91 31.60
N MET A 248 -2.28 -8.66 31.39
CA MET A 248 -1.86 -7.52 32.20
C MET A 248 -2.15 -7.73 33.69
N ALA A 249 -3.36 -8.21 34.01
CA ALA A 249 -3.75 -8.50 35.38
C ALA A 249 -2.90 -9.63 36.00
N HIS A 250 -2.52 -10.63 35.20
CA HIS A 250 -1.67 -11.73 35.66
C HIS A 250 -0.22 -11.29 35.91
N CYS A 251 0.30 -10.38 35.10
CA CYS A 251 1.67 -9.88 35.18
C CYS A 251 1.85 -8.64 36.08
N ASP A 252 0.77 -8.13 36.70
CA ASP A 252 0.74 -6.86 37.44
C ASP A 252 1.32 -5.67 36.63
N SER A 253 1.05 -5.67 35.32
CA SER A 253 1.46 -4.59 34.41
C SER A 253 0.32 -3.62 34.16
N LYS A 254 0.65 -2.33 34.06
CA LYS A 254 -0.28 -1.27 33.69
C LYS A 254 -0.14 -0.86 32.23
N ASP A 255 1.02 -1.07 31.63
CA ASP A 255 1.31 -0.62 30.27
C ASP A 255 1.33 -1.79 29.29
N VAL A 256 0.94 -1.51 28.04
CA VAL A 256 0.95 -2.46 26.93
C VAL A 256 1.78 -1.90 25.80
N LEU A 257 2.62 -2.74 25.19
CA LEU A 257 3.29 -2.45 23.93
C LEU A 257 2.75 -3.41 22.87
N ILE A 258 2.07 -2.88 21.85
CA ILE A 258 1.63 -3.67 20.70
C ILE A 258 2.68 -3.60 19.58
N VAL A 259 3.02 -4.76 19.01
CA VAL A 259 4.07 -4.92 17.99
C VAL A 259 3.59 -5.80 16.84
N GLY A 260 4.37 -5.82 15.76
CA GLY A 260 4.13 -6.66 14.59
C GLY A 260 3.03 -6.13 13.67
N GLY A 261 2.79 -6.83 12.57
CA GLY A 261 1.87 -6.36 11.52
C GLY A 261 0.41 -6.20 11.97
N VAL A 262 -0.03 -6.98 12.98
CA VAL A 262 -1.37 -6.82 13.58
C VAL A 262 -1.45 -5.52 14.41
N GLY A 263 -0.33 -5.13 15.03
CA GLY A 263 -0.19 -3.90 15.78
C GLY A 263 -0.31 -2.63 14.94
N CYS A 264 -0.13 -2.69 13.62
CA CYS A 264 -0.37 -1.57 12.71
C CYS A 264 -1.85 -1.18 12.57
N ASN A 265 -2.79 -1.98 13.11
CA ASN A 265 -4.21 -1.66 12.98
C ASN A 265 -4.62 -0.57 13.97
N GLU A 266 -4.89 0.64 13.45
CA GLU A 266 -5.26 1.82 14.26
C GLU A 266 -6.51 1.59 15.12
N ARG A 267 -7.50 0.82 14.61
CA ARG A 267 -8.73 0.53 15.35
C ARG A 267 -8.47 -0.40 16.53
N LEU A 268 -7.63 -1.42 16.36
CA LEU A 268 -7.18 -2.26 17.48
C LEU A 268 -6.40 -1.44 18.52
N GLN A 269 -5.49 -0.56 18.06
CA GLN A 269 -4.75 0.34 18.94
C GLN A 269 -5.70 1.24 19.73
N GLU A 270 -6.74 1.79 19.09
CA GLU A 270 -7.75 2.61 19.77
C GLU A 270 -8.46 1.85 20.89
N MET A 271 -8.96 0.63 20.61
CA MET A 271 -9.63 -0.20 21.61
C MET A 271 -8.71 -0.57 22.77
N MET A 272 -7.47 -0.99 22.49
CA MET A 272 -6.49 -1.29 23.53
C MET A 272 -6.12 -0.05 24.35
N LYS A 273 -6.03 1.12 23.72
CA LYS A 273 -5.72 2.39 24.39
C LYS A 273 -6.81 2.79 25.38
N ILE A 274 -8.08 2.59 25.01
CA ILE A 274 -9.21 2.82 25.92
C ILE A 274 -9.07 1.90 27.14
N MET A 275 -8.90 0.59 26.94
CA MET A 275 -8.73 -0.39 28.01
C MET A 275 -7.54 -0.05 28.94
N CYS A 276 -6.37 0.29 28.37
CA CYS A 276 -5.21 0.68 29.17
C CYS A 276 -5.47 1.95 29.99
N SER A 277 -6.12 2.95 29.38
CA SER A 277 -6.41 4.23 30.03
C SER A 277 -7.36 4.09 31.21
N GLU A 278 -8.39 3.23 31.09
CA GLU A 278 -9.34 2.92 32.17
C GLU A 278 -8.65 2.26 33.39
N ARG A 279 -7.51 1.60 33.16
CA ARG A 279 -6.67 0.99 34.19
C ARG A 279 -5.54 1.90 34.69
N GLY A 280 -5.50 3.16 34.25
CA GLY A 280 -4.45 4.11 34.62
C GLY A 280 -3.08 3.81 33.99
N GLY A 281 -3.08 3.05 32.90
CA GLY A 281 -1.90 2.66 32.13
C GLY A 281 -1.81 3.33 30.76
N ARG A 282 -0.83 2.92 29.96
CA ARG A 282 -0.56 3.47 28.63
C ARG A 282 -0.40 2.38 27.59
N LEU A 283 -0.93 2.64 26.39
CA LEU A 283 -0.61 1.87 25.19
C LEU A 283 0.55 2.53 24.44
N PHE A 284 1.53 1.71 24.09
CA PHE A 284 2.60 2.03 23.15
C PHE A 284 2.42 1.18 21.90
N ALA A 285 2.68 1.77 20.74
CA ALA A 285 2.71 1.05 19.46
C ALA A 285 4.01 1.37 18.74
N THR A 286 4.63 0.36 18.14
CA THR A 286 5.82 0.56 17.30
C THR A 286 5.42 1.24 15.99
N ASP A 287 6.26 2.14 15.49
CA ASP A 287 6.04 2.82 14.22
C ASP A 287 5.96 1.79 13.07
N ASP A 288 4.91 1.92 12.25
CA ASP A 288 4.53 0.99 11.18
C ASP A 288 5.67 0.66 10.21
N ARG A 289 6.61 1.59 10.02
CA ARG A 289 7.78 1.40 9.15
C ARG A 289 8.67 0.26 9.63
N TYR A 290 8.68 -0.01 10.94
CA TYR A 290 9.49 -1.05 11.56
C TYR A 290 8.70 -2.33 11.80
N CYS A 291 7.37 -2.26 11.91
CA CYS A 291 6.51 -3.43 12.15
C CYS A 291 6.45 -4.44 10.99
N ILE A 292 6.99 -4.10 9.83
CA ILE A 292 6.94 -4.92 8.60
C ILE A 292 8.28 -5.55 8.20
N ASP A 293 9.39 -5.12 8.80
CA ASP A 293 10.71 -5.65 8.49
C ASP A 293 11.34 -6.24 9.75
N ASN A 294 10.99 -7.51 10.00
CA ASN A 294 11.56 -8.29 11.10
C ASN A 294 13.10 -8.31 11.04
N GLY A 295 13.69 -8.29 9.83
CA GLY A 295 15.13 -8.25 9.66
C GLY A 295 15.73 -6.94 10.16
N ALA A 296 15.13 -5.80 9.80
CA ALA A 296 15.54 -4.50 10.30
C ALA A 296 15.33 -4.36 11.82
N MET A 297 14.23 -4.88 12.38
CA MET A 297 14.01 -4.90 13.83
C MET A 297 15.08 -5.71 14.56
N ILE A 298 15.42 -6.90 14.04
CA ILE A 298 16.46 -7.77 14.61
C ILE A 298 17.83 -7.07 14.51
N ALA A 299 18.15 -6.50 13.36
CA ALA A 299 19.42 -5.80 13.14
C ALA A 299 19.57 -4.59 14.05
N TYR A 300 18.51 -3.79 14.22
CA TYR A 300 18.51 -2.64 15.12
C TYR A 300 18.68 -3.06 16.58
N THR A 301 18.00 -4.12 17.00
CA THR A 301 18.16 -4.70 18.34
C THR A 301 19.59 -5.18 18.57
N GLY A 302 20.19 -5.86 17.58
CA GLY A 302 21.59 -6.28 17.62
C GLY A 302 22.56 -5.10 17.69
N LEU A 303 22.29 -4.01 16.97
CA LEU A 303 23.08 -2.78 17.04
C LEU A 303 23.03 -2.15 18.44
N LEU A 304 21.84 -2.09 19.06
CA LEU A 304 21.69 -1.58 20.42
C LEU A 304 22.46 -2.44 21.43
N ALA A 305 22.36 -3.76 21.31
CA ALA A 305 23.12 -4.68 22.17
C ALA A 305 24.64 -4.46 22.01
N TYR A 306 25.12 -4.38 20.76
CA TYR A 306 26.53 -4.12 20.48
C TYR A 306 27.02 -2.78 21.04
N ALA A 307 26.25 -1.71 20.83
CA ALA A 307 26.58 -0.37 21.35
C ALA A 307 26.67 -0.33 22.88
N HIS A 308 25.99 -1.23 23.58
CA HIS A 308 26.01 -1.36 25.03
C HIS A 308 26.94 -2.48 25.53
N GLY A 309 27.82 -2.99 24.67
CA GLY A 309 28.90 -3.90 25.05
C GLY A 309 28.52 -5.38 25.05
N MET A 310 27.34 -5.76 24.54
CA MET A 310 27.04 -7.17 24.27
C MET A 310 27.67 -7.60 22.94
N THR A 311 28.53 -8.60 23.02
CA THR A 311 29.12 -9.27 21.85
C THR A 311 29.00 -10.77 22.03
N THR A 312 28.59 -11.47 20.98
CA THR A 312 28.57 -12.94 20.95
C THR A 312 29.54 -13.40 19.86
N PRO A 313 30.60 -14.16 20.18
CA PRO A 313 31.45 -14.78 19.17
C PRO A 313 30.63 -15.64 18.21
N LEU A 314 30.96 -15.63 16.92
CA LEU A 314 30.20 -16.36 15.91
C LEU A 314 30.10 -17.86 16.21
N GLU A 315 31.13 -18.42 16.83
CA GLU A 315 31.22 -19.83 17.24
C GLU A 315 30.26 -20.19 18.39
N GLU A 316 29.84 -19.18 19.16
CA GLU A 316 28.91 -19.28 20.29
C GLU A 316 27.48 -18.83 19.92
N SER A 317 27.28 -18.34 18.70
CA SER A 317 25.96 -17.93 18.21
C SER A 317 25.04 -19.14 18.01
N THR A 318 23.92 -19.16 18.72
CA THR A 318 22.90 -20.20 18.62
C THR A 318 21.54 -19.60 18.30
N PHE A 319 20.59 -20.43 17.86
CA PHE A 319 19.19 -20.04 17.71
C PHE A 319 18.30 -21.03 18.47
N THR A 320 17.25 -20.52 19.13
CA THR A 320 16.18 -21.33 19.71
C THR A 320 14.85 -20.86 19.17
N GLN A 321 13.97 -21.81 18.84
CA GLN A 321 12.68 -21.53 18.22
C GLN A 321 11.63 -21.03 19.23
N ARG A 322 11.89 -21.15 20.54
CA ARG A 322 10.99 -20.75 21.63
C ARG A 322 11.72 -19.85 22.62
N PHE A 323 12.19 -18.71 22.14
CA PHE A 323 12.81 -17.72 22.99
C PHE A 323 11.72 -16.94 23.72
N ARG A 324 11.74 -16.97 25.05
CA ARG A 324 10.81 -16.22 25.89
C ARG A 324 11.23 -14.75 25.93
N THR A 325 10.33 -13.84 25.53
CA THR A 325 10.64 -12.41 25.46
C THR A 325 10.76 -11.74 26.83
N ASP A 326 10.16 -12.32 27.87
CA ASP A 326 10.35 -11.92 29.27
C ASP A 326 11.72 -12.32 29.83
N GLU A 327 12.44 -13.23 29.17
CA GLU A 327 13.83 -13.60 29.51
C GLU A 327 14.86 -12.77 28.73
N VAL A 328 14.43 -11.85 27.85
CA VAL A 328 15.32 -10.98 27.09
C VAL A 328 15.90 -9.91 28.01
N HIS A 329 17.20 -10.01 28.29
CA HIS A 329 17.93 -8.98 29.01
C HIS A 329 18.22 -7.78 28.08
N ALA A 330 17.40 -6.75 28.18
CA ALA A 330 17.50 -5.53 27.38
C ALA A 330 18.50 -4.52 27.98
N ILE A 331 19.80 -4.76 27.81
CA ILE A 331 20.89 -3.96 28.42
C ILE A 331 20.90 -2.46 28.08
N TRP A 332 20.24 -2.06 26.99
CA TRP A 332 20.10 -0.68 26.56
C TRP A 332 18.99 0.08 27.31
N ARG A 333 18.23 -0.58 28.19
CA ARG A 333 17.24 0.05 29.05
C ARG A 333 17.82 0.50 30.39
N GLU A 334 18.95 -0.07 30.81
CA GLU A 334 19.57 0.21 32.11
C GLU A 334 20.60 1.37 32.06
N LYS A 335 20.97 1.81 30.86
CA LYS A 335 21.88 2.95 30.64
C LYS A 335 21.23 3.91 29.66
N GLU A 336 21.28 5.20 29.95
CA GLU A 336 20.87 6.21 28.97
C GLU A 336 21.65 6.00 27.67
N MET A 337 20.93 6.06 26.55
CA MET A 337 21.46 5.88 25.20
C MET A 337 22.73 6.71 25.02
N PRO A 338 23.91 6.10 24.76
CA PRO A 338 25.06 6.87 24.33
C PRO A 338 24.67 7.55 23.02
N VAL A 339 24.73 8.88 23.00
CA VAL A 339 24.57 9.64 21.77
C VAL A 339 25.62 9.12 20.79
N LEU A 340 25.19 8.50 19.69
CA LEU A 340 26.05 8.10 18.57
C LEU A 340 26.55 9.38 17.89
N ASN A 341 27.50 10.06 18.52
CA ASN A 341 28.24 11.14 17.92
C ASN A 341 29.22 10.53 16.92
N ASN A 342 28.94 10.72 15.64
CA ASN A 342 29.96 10.67 14.61
C ASN A 342 30.96 11.80 14.88
N THR A 343 31.93 11.59 15.77
CA THR A 343 33.18 12.38 15.80
C THR A 343 34.18 11.77 16.75
N HIS A 344 35.42 11.69 16.26
CA HIS A 344 36.62 11.36 17.00
C HIS A 344 36.82 12.23 18.26
N SER A 345 37.52 11.65 19.23
CA SER A 345 38.24 12.24 20.37
C SER A 345 37.54 12.30 21.74
N ASP A 346 38.04 11.43 22.62
CA ASP A 346 38.33 11.57 24.04
C ASP A 346 37.69 12.74 24.81
N ALA A 347 36.79 12.41 25.75
CA ALA A 347 36.84 12.93 27.14
C ALA A 347 35.78 12.25 28.02
N ILE A 348 36.22 11.81 29.19
CA ILE A 348 35.42 11.26 30.29
C ILE A 348 34.63 12.41 30.94
N ALA A 349 33.33 12.23 31.17
CA ALA A 349 32.57 13.02 32.15
C ALA A 349 31.48 12.15 32.79
N GLU A 350 31.51 12.08 34.13
CA GLU A 350 30.56 11.39 35.01
C GLU A 350 29.15 12.03 34.93
N VAL A 351 28.10 11.21 35.04
CA VAL A 351 26.70 11.67 35.15
C VAL A 351 25.98 10.94 36.29
N SER A 352 25.26 11.71 37.09
CA SER A 352 24.43 11.31 38.24
C SER A 352 23.10 10.68 37.82
N ILE A 353 22.59 9.79 38.68
CA ILE A 353 21.44 8.89 38.48
C ILE A 353 20.16 9.53 39.01
N ASP A 354 19.04 9.37 38.29
CA ASP A 354 17.69 9.38 38.87
C ASP A 354 16.85 8.26 38.21
N GLU A 355 16.29 7.37 39.05
CA GLU A 355 15.57 6.15 38.68
C GLU A 355 14.09 6.41 38.37
N ALA A 356 13.54 5.82 37.30
CA ALA A 356 12.10 5.59 37.17
C ALA A 356 11.76 4.35 36.33
N SER A 357 10.93 3.49 36.95
CA SER A 357 10.35 2.21 36.53
C SER A 357 10.02 2.03 35.03
N MET A 358 10.33 0.85 34.46
CA MET A 358 9.96 0.51 33.07
C MET A 358 9.31 -0.87 32.90
N ALA A 359 8.32 -0.92 32.01
CA ALA A 359 7.40 -2.03 31.75
C ALA A 359 8.01 -3.23 30.99
N THR A 360 7.55 -4.43 31.37
CA THR A 360 7.86 -5.72 30.75
C THR A 360 6.97 -5.93 29.51
N PRO A 361 7.53 -6.24 28.33
CA PRO A 361 6.72 -6.54 27.14
C PRO A 361 5.94 -7.85 27.33
N ILE A 362 4.64 -7.82 27.08
CA ILE A 362 3.78 -9.02 27.05
C ILE A 362 3.77 -9.54 25.61
N VAL A 363 4.12 -10.81 25.42
CA VAL A 363 4.00 -11.49 24.12
C VAL A 363 2.86 -12.49 24.18
N ILE A 364 1.94 -12.36 23.23
CA ILE A 364 0.87 -13.32 22.95
C ILE A 364 1.40 -14.19 21.82
N ASP A 365 1.85 -15.39 22.14
CA ASP A 365 2.26 -16.39 21.14
C ASP A 365 1.02 -16.98 20.47
N TYR A 366 1.01 -16.96 19.14
CA TYR A 366 -0.06 -17.52 18.28
C TYR A 366 0.14 -19.00 17.97
#